data_AF-A0A844P4P0-F1
#
_entry.id   AF-A0A844P4P0-F1
#
_cell.length_a   1.000
_cell.length_b   1.000
_cell.length_c   1.000
_cell.angle_alpha   90.00
_cell.angle_beta   90.00
_cell.angle_gamma   90.00
#
_symmetry.space_group_name_H-M   'P 1'
#
loop_
_entity.id
_entity.type
_entity.pdbx_description
1 polymer ?
#
loop_
_entity_poly.entity_id
_entity_poly.type
_entity_poly.pdbx_seq_one_letter_code
_entity_poly.pdbx_strand_id
1 'polypeptide(L)'
;MDFEILIDSSFSEHCSSQNISPIHNKHVLSLVNNFEDGKWRFKHFQNFIWDNIAETSLSITERQALVDQSHSLLTAAAENLRLVDKDKSKDISKGSELAEILLYGIMKHHYGALPVVPKIFYKQNAQDNAKGADSVHLVIKDNDFTVWFGEAKFYNKIEDARLASIVSSVANSLDTKKLKKENSIITNVSDIDFLIEDETLRKSIRDALSSRISIDSLKPKIHVPIFILHECEITSSCTCMDSDYIKEITDYHLDRANAFFKKQIKGLKGVHLYEQITFHIILFPVPDKQRIVDRFVKKVEQYKEDD
;
A
#
# COMPACT_ATOMS: atom_id res chain seq x y z
N MET A 1 8.07 -12.06 4.98
CA MET A 1 7.24 -11.12 5.77
C MET A 1 6.94 -11.80 7.08
N ASP A 2 7.23 -11.14 8.21
CA ASP A 2 7.13 -11.76 9.54
C ASP A 2 5.94 -11.21 10.33
N PHE A 3 4.80 -11.03 9.66
CA PHE A 3 3.51 -10.72 10.29
C PHE A 3 2.61 -11.93 10.16
N GLU A 4 1.74 -12.13 11.14
CA GLU A 4 0.79 -13.24 11.14
C GLU A 4 -0.38 -12.92 10.21
N ILE A 5 -0.71 -13.87 9.34
CA ILE A 5 -1.82 -13.77 8.40
C ILE A 5 -3.04 -14.40 9.05
N LEU A 6 -4.08 -13.61 9.31
CA LEU A 6 -5.35 -14.12 9.85
C LEU A 6 -6.35 -14.47 8.74
N ILE A 7 -6.31 -13.71 7.64
CA ILE A 7 -7.18 -13.90 6.47
C ILE A 7 -6.33 -13.63 5.23
N ASP A 8 -6.35 -14.55 4.28
CA ASP A 8 -5.81 -14.36 2.93
C ASP A 8 -6.65 -15.19 1.97
N SER A 9 -7.79 -14.64 1.56
CA SER A 9 -8.70 -15.36 0.67
C SER A 9 -9.64 -14.45 -0.12
N SER A 10 -10.44 -15.06 -1.00
CA SER A 10 -11.46 -14.35 -1.76
C SER A 10 -12.55 -13.82 -0.82
N PHE A 11 -12.98 -12.57 -1.04
CA PHE A 11 -14.10 -11.99 -0.29
C PHE A 11 -15.40 -12.78 -0.48
N SER A 12 -15.54 -13.55 -1.58
CA SER A 12 -16.71 -14.42 -1.79
C SER A 12 -16.93 -15.45 -0.68
N GLU A 13 -15.87 -15.85 0.03
CA GLU A 13 -15.94 -16.80 1.14
C GLU A 13 -16.52 -16.16 2.41
N HIS A 14 -16.47 -14.84 2.52
CA HIS A 14 -16.80 -14.08 3.74
C HIS A 14 -17.93 -13.06 3.55
N CYS A 15 -18.56 -13.05 2.38
CA CYS A 15 -19.61 -12.11 2.04
C CYS A 15 -20.87 -12.40 2.87
N SER A 16 -21.26 -11.45 3.72
CA SER A 16 -22.39 -11.61 4.64
C SER A 16 -23.77 -11.31 4.02
N SER A 17 -23.83 -10.83 2.77
CA SER A 17 -25.08 -10.42 2.13
C SER A 17 -25.13 -10.73 0.64
N GLN A 18 -26.23 -11.34 0.19
CA GLN A 18 -26.51 -11.63 -1.22
C GLN A 18 -26.65 -10.37 -2.09
N ASN A 19 -26.82 -9.19 -1.49
CA ASN A 19 -26.97 -7.91 -2.21
C ASN A 19 -25.62 -7.24 -2.55
N ILE A 20 -24.49 -7.85 -2.18
CA ILE A 20 -23.14 -7.36 -2.50
C ILE A 20 -22.69 -8.12 -3.75
N SER A 21 -22.66 -7.45 -4.90
CA SER A 21 -22.23 -8.03 -6.19
C SER A 21 -21.70 -6.93 -7.14
N PRO A 22 -20.65 -7.17 -7.94
CA PRO A 22 -19.85 -8.41 -8.03
C PRO A 22 -18.95 -8.61 -6.80
N ILE A 23 -18.57 -9.87 -6.52
CA ILE A 23 -17.65 -10.23 -5.41
C ILE A 23 -16.47 -11.12 -5.83
N HIS A 24 -16.49 -11.66 -7.05
CA HIS A 24 -15.46 -12.58 -7.53
C HIS A 24 -14.09 -11.91 -7.74
N ASN A 25 -14.08 -10.59 -7.93
CA ASN A 25 -12.89 -9.77 -8.18
C ASN A 25 -12.39 -9.07 -6.89
N LYS A 26 -12.61 -9.68 -5.72
CA LYS A 26 -12.38 -9.06 -4.41
C LYS A 26 -11.67 -10.00 -3.47
N HIS A 27 -10.64 -9.49 -2.81
CA HIS A 27 -9.83 -10.25 -1.86
C HIS A 27 -9.69 -9.51 -0.54
N VAL A 28 -9.52 -10.27 0.54
CA VAL A 28 -9.29 -9.77 1.89
C VAL A 28 -7.96 -10.32 2.39
N LEU A 29 -7.08 -9.42 2.82
CA LEU A 29 -5.86 -9.73 3.53
C LEU A 29 -5.91 -9.07 4.92
N SER A 30 -5.76 -9.87 5.97
CA SER A 30 -5.70 -9.41 7.35
C SER A 30 -4.37 -9.83 7.96
N LEU A 31 -3.59 -8.84 8.38
CA LEU A 31 -2.26 -9.02 8.95
C LEU A 31 -2.24 -8.47 10.37
N VAL A 32 -1.55 -9.16 11.27
CA VAL A 32 -1.33 -8.69 12.65
C VAL A 32 0.13 -8.84 13.06
N ASN A 33 0.57 -7.97 13.97
CA ASN A 33 1.86 -8.10 14.64
C ASN A 33 1.70 -8.86 15.95
N ASN A 34 2.71 -9.65 16.31
CA ASN A 34 2.68 -10.49 17.51
C ASN A 34 3.03 -9.70 18.79
N PHE A 35 2.90 -10.37 19.93
CA PHE A 35 3.17 -9.89 21.28
C PHE A 35 4.34 -10.67 21.91
N GLU A 36 5.05 -10.03 22.83
CA GLU A 36 6.15 -10.63 23.58
C GLU A 36 6.18 -9.98 24.97
N ASP A 37 6.27 -10.79 26.04
CA ASP A 37 6.26 -10.30 27.43
C ASP A 37 5.09 -9.35 27.74
N GLY A 38 3.88 -9.75 27.32
CA GLY A 38 2.67 -8.98 27.55
C GLY A 38 2.54 -7.70 26.70
N LYS A 39 3.45 -7.47 25.75
CA LYS A 39 3.54 -6.21 24.99
C LYS A 39 3.48 -6.47 23.49
N TRP A 40 2.77 -5.61 22.79
CA TRP A 40 2.82 -5.56 21.32
C TRP A 40 4.27 -5.31 20.86
N ARG A 41 4.77 -6.11 19.91
CA ARG A 41 6.18 -6.07 19.48
C ARG A 41 6.48 -4.83 18.64
N PHE A 42 6.54 -3.68 19.30
CA PHE A 42 6.70 -2.36 18.67
C PHE A 42 7.99 -2.27 17.85
N LYS A 43 9.08 -2.83 18.37
CA LYS A 43 10.37 -2.86 17.66
C LYS A 43 10.28 -3.67 16.37
N HIS A 44 9.58 -4.80 16.38
CA HIS A 44 9.39 -5.64 15.19
C HIS A 44 8.66 -4.89 14.07
N PHE A 45 7.54 -4.24 14.41
CA PHE A 45 6.80 -3.41 13.46
C PHE A 45 7.62 -2.23 12.92
N GLN A 46 8.35 -1.52 13.79
CA GLN A 46 9.22 -0.44 13.36
C GLN A 46 10.34 -0.93 12.45
N ASN A 47 10.97 -2.05 12.78
CA ASN A 47 11.99 -2.65 11.91
C ASN A 47 11.43 -2.93 10.53
N PHE A 48 10.24 -3.54 10.41
CA PHE A 48 9.63 -3.76 9.10
C PHE A 48 9.48 -2.47 8.28
N ILE A 49 9.07 -1.35 8.89
CA ILE A 49 8.99 -0.06 8.19
C ILE A 49 10.38 0.37 7.71
N TRP A 50 11.38 0.33 8.59
CA TRP A 50 12.75 0.78 8.27
C TRP A 50 13.49 -0.14 7.30
N ASP A 51 13.19 -1.43 7.31
CA ASP A 51 13.77 -2.42 6.40
C ASP A 51 13.20 -2.28 4.97
N ASN A 52 12.05 -1.59 4.82
CA ASN A 52 11.37 -1.38 3.54
C ASN A 52 11.27 0.10 3.12
N ILE A 53 11.81 1.03 3.91
CA ILE A 53 11.74 2.49 3.63
C ILE A 53 12.29 2.83 2.24
N ALA A 54 13.42 2.23 1.88
CA ALA A 54 14.11 2.47 0.62
C ALA A 54 13.28 2.06 -0.62
N GLU A 55 12.32 1.14 -0.48
CA GLU A 55 11.52 0.64 -1.61
C GLU A 55 10.68 1.73 -2.29
N THR A 56 10.30 2.77 -1.54
CA THR A 56 9.50 3.87 -2.08
C THR A 56 10.23 5.21 -2.04
N SER A 57 11.25 5.36 -1.21
CA SER A 57 11.97 6.63 -1.05
C SER A 57 13.22 6.75 -1.93
N LEU A 58 13.71 5.67 -2.54
CA LEU A 58 14.87 5.68 -3.44
C LEU A 58 14.53 5.03 -4.79
N SER A 59 15.14 5.54 -5.86
CA SER A 59 15.20 4.86 -7.16
C SER A 59 15.99 3.56 -7.08
N ILE A 60 15.77 2.62 -8.00
CA ILE A 60 16.59 1.39 -8.06
C ILE A 60 18.08 1.69 -8.24
N THR A 61 18.42 2.73 -9.00
CA THR A 61 19.82 3.14 -9.22
C THR A 61 20.48 3.59 -7.93
N GLU A 62 19.81 4.40 -7.11
CA GLU A 62 20.31 4.80 -5.79
C GLU A 62 20.44 3.61 -4.84
N ARG A 63 19.46 2.70 -4.83
CA ARG A 63 19.54 1.47 -4.03
C ARG A 63 20.71 0.60 -4.43
N GLN A 64 20.96 0.43 -5.73
CA GLN A 64 22.08 -0.33 -6.25
C GLN A 64 23.44 0.33 -5.94
N ALA A 65 23.51 1.67 -5.95
CA ALA A 65 24.73 2.40 -5.59
C ALA A 65 25.09 2.26 -4.09
N LEU A 66 24.11 1.94 -3.24
CA LEU A 66 24.25 1.83 -1.79
C LEU A 66 24.19 0.38 -1.29
N VAL A 67 24.40 -0.61 -2.17
CA VAL A 67 24.55 -2.02 -1.78
C VAL A 67 25.70 -2.14 -0.78
N ASP A 68 25.48 -2.97 0.25
CA ASP A 68 26.38 -3.18 1.40
C ASP A 68 26.66 -1.93 2.27
N GLN A 69 25.97 -0.81 2.01
CA GLN A 69 26.08 0.43 2.77
C GLN A 69 24.80 0.72 3.54
N SER A 70 24.42 -0.20 4.44
CA SER A 70 23.11 -0.15 5.13
C SER A 70 22.83 1.17 5.86
N HIS A 71 23.84 1.79 6.46
CA HIS A 71 23.67 3.09 7.12
C HIS A 71 23.35 4.19 6.10
N SER A 72 24.20 4.36 5.08
CA SER A 72 24.01 5.35 4.01
C SER A 72 22.68 5.17 3.27
N LEU A 73 22.26 3.92 3.03
CA LEU A 73 20.96 3.60 2.45
C LEU A 73 19.80 4.14 3.29
N LEU A 74 19.85 3.95 4.60
CA LEU A 74 18.81 4.44 5.51
C LEU A 74 18.83 5.96 5.63
N THR A 75 20.01 6.59 5.64
CA THR A 75 20.17 8.05 5.64
C THR A 75 19.55 8.66 4.37
N ALA A 76 19.98 8.22 3.18
CA ALA A 76 19.44 8.69 1.91
C ALA A 76 17.91 8.45 1.79
N ALA A 77 17.44 7.30 2.26
CA ALA A 77 16.01 6.99 2.27
C ALA A 77 15.22 7.93 3.21
N ALA A 78 15.78 8.31 4.35
CA ALA A 78 15.16 9.22 5.30
C ALA A 78 15.15 10.67 4.79
N GLU A 79 16.23 11.13 4.14
CA GLU A 79 16.35 12.45 3.51
C GLU A 79 15.20 12.74 2.53
N ASN A 80 14.79 11.72 1.77
CA ASN A 80 13.73 11.81 0.77
C ASN A 80 12.30 11.87 1.35
N LEU A 81 12.12 11.69 2.66
CA LEU A 81 10.81 11.85 3.32
C LEU A 81 10.45 13.31 3.54
N ARG A 82 9.18 13.68 3.35
CA ARG A 82 8.70 15.07 3.51
C ARG A 82 8.19 15.39 4.90
N LEU A 83 8.16 14.41 5.80
CA LEU A 83 7.51 14.52 7.11
C LEU A 83 8.05 15.60 8.05
N VAL A 84 9.21 16.15 7.72
CA VAL A 84 10.00 17.03 8.59
C VAL A 84 10.10 18.46 8.06
N ASP A 85 9.51 18.77 6.90
CA ASP A 85 9.55 20.12 6.34
C ASP A 85 8.74 21.07 7.23
N LYS A 86 9.45 21.95 7.95
CA LYS A 86 9.00 22.73 9.12
C LYS A 86 7.89 23.75 8.86
N ASP A 87 7.32 23.82 7.65
CA ASP A 87 6.28 24.77 7.29
C ASP A 87 4.95 24.09 6.97
N LYS A 88 3.99 24.30 7.89
CA LYS A 88 2.53 24.13 7.76
C LYS A 88 1.96 22.75 8.09
N SER A 89 1.39 22.67 9.28
CA SER A 89 0.14 21.99 9.62
C SER A 89 -0.23 20.74 8.80
N LYS A 90 -0.04 19.56 9.40
CA LYS A 90 -1.04 18.48 9.53
C LYS A 90 -0.33 17.17 9.89
N ASP A 91 -0.68 16.56 11.04
CA ASP A 91 -0.37 15.16 11.39
C ASP A 91 -0.77 14.15 10.29
N ILE A 92 -1.61 14.58 9.35
CA ILE A 92 -2.08 13.82 8.20
C ILE A 92 -0.94 13.45 7.24
N SER A 93 0.08 14.29 7.02
CA SER A 93 1.19 13.92 6.11
C SER A 93 2.09 12.85 6.74
N LYS A 94 2.40 12.99 8.04
CA LYS A 94 3.24 12.09 8.85
C LYS A 94 2.77 10.65 8.83
N GLY A 95 1.48 10.43 9.08
CA GLY A 95 0.90 9.09 9.01
C GLY A 95 0.79 8.52 7.59
N SER A 96 0.76 9.37 6.56
CA SER A 96 0.59 8.95 5.17
C SER A 96 1.82 8.25 4.62
N GLU A 97 3.00 8.88 4.69
CA GLU A 97 4.24 8.28 4.14
C GLU A 97 4.61 6.97 4.85
N LEU A 98 4.34 6.86 6.16
CA LEU A 98 4.52 5.61 6.91
C LEU A 98 3.63 4.49 6.36
N ALA A 99 2.35 4.76 6.09
CA ALA A 99 1.44 3.77 5.53
C ALA A 99 1.81 3.40 4.10
N GLU A 100 2.34 4.35 3.31
CA GLU A 100 2.89 4.08 1.98
C GLU A 100 4.07 3.10 2.08
N ILE A 101 5.07 3.36 2.93
CA ILE A 101 6.21 2.46 3.14
C ILE A 101 5.75 1.05 3.53
N LEU A 102 4.80 0.95 4.46
CA LEU A 102 4.26 -0.33 4.91
C LEU A 102 3.53 -1.07 3.78
N LEU A 103 2.78 -0.36 2.94
CA LEU A 103 2.15 -0.94 1.74
C LEU A 103 3.22 -1.46 0.77
N TYR A 104 4.28 -0.72 0.48
CA TYR A 104 5.39 -1.20 -0.36
C TYR A 104 6.00 -2.49 0.18
N GLY A 105 6.26 -2.55 1.50
CA GLY A 105 6.75 -3.76 2.15
C GLY A 105 5.79 -4.94 1.98
N ILE A 106 4.49 -4.76 2.24
CA ILE A 106 3.49 -5.82 2.07
C ILE A 106 3.43 -6.28 0.60
N MET A 107 3.39 -5.34 -0.34
CA MET A 107 3.38 -5.65 -1.77
C MET A 107 4.59 -6.49 -2.20
N LYS A 108 5.79 -6.12 -1.76
CA LYS A 108 7.02 -6.86 -2.03
C LYS A 108 7.00 -8.26 -1.40
N HIS A 109 6.74 -8.34 -0.10
CA HIS A 109 6.98 -9.58 0.65
C HIS A 109 5.83 -10.57 0.60
N HIS A 110 4.58 -10.13 0.40
CA HIS A 110 3.41 -11.02 0.33
C HIS A 110 2.98 -11.30 -1.11
N TYR A 111 2.92 -10.27 -1.97
CA TYR A 111 2.49 -10.43 -3.36
C TYR A 111 3.65 -10.66 -4.36
N GLY A 112 4.90 -10.64 -3.90
CA GLY A 112 6.07 -10.73 -4.79
C GLY A 112 6.14 -9.58 -5.79
N ALA A 113 5.56 -8.43 -5.45
CA ALA A 113 5.37 -7.34 -6.38
C ALA A 113 6.65 -6.50 -6.54
N LEU A 114 6.98 -6.15 -7.78
CA LEU A 114 8.11 -5.31 -8.15
C LEU A 114 7.72 -3.83 -7.98
N PRO A 115 8.42 -3.04 -7.15
CA PRO A 115 8.12 -1.63 -6.93
C PRO A 115 8.64 -0.77 -8.09
N VAL A 116 7.82 -0.63 -9.13
CA VAL A 116 8.25 -0.02 -10.40
C VAL A 116 8.23 1.51 -10.39
N VAL A 117 7.54 2.16 -9.45
CA VAL A 117 7.59 3.63 -9.30
C VAL A 117 7.71 3.98 -7.82
N PRO A 118 8.91 4.24 -7.28
CA PRO A 118 9.09 4.67 -5.89
C PRO A 118 8.39 6.01 -5.65
N LYS A 119 7.21 5.98 -5.03
CA LYS A 119 6.32 7.16 -5.01
C LYS A 119 6.84 8.27 -4.10
N ILE A 120 7.51 7.96 -3.00
CA ILE A 120 8.10 9.00 -2.14
C ILE A 120 9.26 9.69 -2.87
N PHE A 121 10.12 8.93 -3.55
CA PHE A 121 11.20 9.48 -4.38
C PHE A 121 10.70 10.50 -5.42
N TYR A 122 9.65 10.16 -6.18
CA TYR A 122 9.09 11.09 -7.18
C TYR A 122 8.16 12.17 -6.60
N LYS A 123 7.86 12.09 -5.30
CA LYS A 123 7.21 13.16 -4.54
C LYS A 123 8.32 13.97 -3.85
N GLN A 124 9.32 14.49 -4.56
CA GLN A 124 10.32 15.40 -3.96
C GLN A 124 9.99 16.87 -4.19
N ASN A 125 9.51 17.30 -5.37
CA ASN A 125 9.11 18.70 -5.59
C ASN A 125 7.62 18.98 -5.29
N ALA A 126 7.28 20.15 -4.72
CA ALA A 126 5.88 20.52 -4.44
C ALA A 126 4.99 20.60 -5.70
N GLN A 127 5.62 20.79 -6.87
CA GLN A 127 4.98 20.79 -8.19
C GLN A 127 4.94 19.40 -8.84
N ASP A 128 5.49 18.36 -8.20
CA ASP A 128 5.66 17.06 -8.85
C ASP A 128 4.33 16.38 -9.17
N ASN A 129 4.32 15.83 -10.39
CA ASN A 129 3.17 15.31 -11.09
C ASN A 129 2.71 13.93 -10.59
N ALA A 130 3.40 13.32 -9.62
CA ALA A 130 3.12 12.00 -9.07
C ALA A 130 1.92 11.98 -8.08
N LYS A 131 0.95 12.89 -8.24
CA LYS A 131 -0.34 12.88 -7.53
C LYS A 131 -1.28 11.87 -8.19
N GLY A 132 -1.42 10.70 -7.56
CA GLY A 132 -2.27 9.60 -8.02
C GLY A 132 -2.21 8.44 -7.04
N ALA A 133 -1.79 7.25 -7.50
CA ALA A 133 -1.68 6.09 -6.63
C ALA A 133 -0.62 6.30 -5.54
N ASP A 134 -0.86 5.76 -4.35
CA ASP A 134 0.08 5.77 -3.22
C ASP A 134 1.20 4.75 -3.41
N SER A 135 0.93 3.68 -4.17
CA SER A 135 1.95 2.72 -4.59
C SER A 135 1.71 2.21 -6.00
N VAL A 136 2.79 1.84 -6.69
CA VAL A 136 2.71 1.31 -8.07
C VAL A 136 3.65 0.13 -8.21
N HIS A 137 3.08 -1.03 -8.52
CA HIS A 137 3.82 -2.27 -8.64
C HIS A 137 3.45 -3.06 -9.89
N LEU A 138 4.34 -3.97 -10.30
CA LEU A 138 4.04 -5.03 -11.26
C LEU A 138 4.16 -6.38 -10.55
N VAL A 139 3.23 -7.29 -10.82
CA VAL A 139 3.37 -8.70 -10.42
C VAL A 139 3.49 -9.52 -11.69
N ILE A 140 4.59 -10.27 -11.80
CA ILE A 140 4.90 -11.12 -12.95
C ILE A 140 4.56 -12.56 -12.61
N LYS A 141 3.78 -13.20 -13.49
CA LYS A 141 3.41 -14.61 -13.34
C LYS A 141 3.22 -15.24 -14.72
N ASP A 142 3.81 -16.41 -14.94
CA ASP A 142 3.63 -17.21 -16.17
C ASP A 142 3.91 -16.44 -17.47
N ASN A 143 4.99 -15.63 -17.49
CA ASN A 143 5.38 -14.73 -18.59
C ASN A 143 4.31 -13.68 -18.95
N ASP A 144 3.41 -13.38 -18.01
CA ASP A 144 2.43 -12.31 -18.09
C ASP A 144 2.55 -11.38 -16.86
N PHE A 145 1.84 -10.26 -16.90
CA PHE A 145 1.87 -9.26 -15.84
C PHE A 145 0.48 -8.75 -15.43
N THR A 146 0.42 -8.28 -14.19
CA THR A 146 -0.63 -7.41 -13.66
C THR A 146 -0.02 -6.12 -13.13
N VAL A 147 -0.77 -5.02 -13.21
CA VAL A 147 -0.36 -3.71 -12.72
C VAL A 147 -1.18 -3.34 -11.50
N TRP A 148 -0.50 -2.90 -10.44
CA TRP A 148 -1.09 -2.68 -9.13
C TRP A 148 -1.00 -1.20 -8.77
N PHE A 149 -2.15 -0.55 -8.61
CA PHE A 149 -2.26 0.85 -8.21
C PHE A 149 -2.84 0.94 -6.80
N GLY A 150 -1.97 1.16 -5.81
CA GLY A 150 -2.34 1.10 -4.41
C GLY A 150 -2.85 2.41 -3.83
N GLU A 151 -3.63 2.26 -2.76
CA GLU A 151 -4.14 3.33 -1.90
C GLU A 151 -3.78 2.97 -0.45
N ALA A 152 -3.16 3.89 0.29
CA ALA A 152 -2.74 3.67 1.67
C ALA A 152 -3.40 4.70 2.61
N LYS A 153 -3.87 4.23 3.77
CA LYS A 153 -4.46 5.08 4.81
C LYS A 153 -4.04 4.65 6.20
N PHE A 154 -3.77 5.64 7.06
CA PHE A 154 -3.54 5.44 8.48
C PHE A 154 -4.62 6.15 9.30
N TYR A 155 -5.58 5.41 9.85
CA TYR A 155 -6.71 5.98 10.61
C TYR A 155 -6.63 5.66 12.10
N ASN A 156 -7.25 6.52 12.93
CA ASN A 156 -7.43 6.21 14.35
C ASN A 156 -8.59 5.24 14.54
N LYS A 157 -9.56 5.25 13.63
CA LYS A 157 -10.73 4.36 13.62
C LYS A 157 -11.19 4.16 12.17
N ILE A 158 -11.67 2.97 11.85
CA ILE A 158 -12.15 2.59 10.51
C ILE A 158 -13.67 2.37 10.48
N GLU A 159 -14.37 3.30 11.13
CA GLU A 159 -15.83 3.36 11.09
C GLU A 159 -16.35 3.67 9.69
N ASP A 160 -17.62 3.35 9.48
CA ASP A 160 -18.34 3.47 8.21
C ASP A 160 -18.20 4.81 7.49
N ALA A 161 -18.09 5.91 8.24
CA ALA A 161 -17.93 7.25 7.70
C ALA A 161 -16.57 7.47 7.02
N ARG A 162 -15.51 6.80 7.49
CA ARG A 162 -14.14 6.94 6.95
C ARG A 162 -13.98 6.20 5.63
N LEU A 163 -14.68 5.07 5.47
CA LEU A 163 -14.59 4.22 4.29
C LEU A 163 -15.02 4.94 2.99
N ALA A 164 -15.98 5.87 3.07
CA ALA A 164 -16.43 6.64 1.90
C ALA A 164 -15.30 7.45 1.25
N SER A 165 -14.41 8.04 2.06
CA SER A 165 -13.28 8.82 1.54
C SER A 165 -12.27 7.96 0.78
N ILE A 166 -12.05 6.72 1.23
CA ILE A 166 -11.20 5.73 0.55
C ILE A 166 -11.83 5.35 -0.80
N VAL A 167 -13.13 5.05 -0.80
CA VAL A 167 -13.88 4.72 -2.03
C VAL A 167 -13.81 5.86 -3.05
N SER A 168 -13.93 7.11 -2.62
CA SER A 168 -13.76 8.27 -3.50
C SER A 168 -12.33 8.39 -4.05
N SER A 169 -11.30 8.11 -3.23
CA SER A 169 -9.91 8.12 -3.70
C SER A 169 -9.69 7.05 -4.78
N VAL A 170 -10.15 5.82 -4.53
CA VAL A 170 -10.06 4.71 -5.50
C VAL A 170 -10.86 5.02 -6.77
N ALA A 171 -12.05 5.60 -6.67
CA ALA A 171 -12.81 6.00 -7.86
C ALA A 171 -12.04 7.04 -8.71
N ASN A 172 -11.38 7.99 -8.06
CA ASN A 172 -10.56 8.99 -8.74
C ASN A 172 -9.31 8.38 -9.37
N SER A 173 -8.67 7.39 -8.75
CA SER A 173 -7.48 6.73 -9.32
C SER A 173 -7.80 5.90 -10.57
N LEU A 174 -9.05 5.42 -10.69
CA LEU A 174 -9.54 4.65 -11.84
C LEU A 174 -10.03 5.51 -13.02
N ASP A 175 -10.00 6.84 -12.91
CA ASP A 175 -10.26 7.75 -14.03
C ASP A 175 -9.25 7.51 -15.17
N THR A 176 -9.73 7.51 -16.42
CA THR A 176 -8.89 7.18 -17.57
C THR A 176 -7.69 8.12 -17.72
N LYS A 177 -7.83 9.42 -17.44
CA LYS A 177 -6.69 10.35 -17.53
C LYS A 177 -5.68 10.07 -16.42
N LYS A 178 -6.14 9.70 -15.22
CA LYS A 178 -5.29 9.32 -14.09
C LYS A 178 -4.54 8.02 -14.36
N LEU A 179 -5.23 6.97 -14.82
CA LEU A 179 -4.60 5.71 -15.21
C LEU A 179 -3.57 5.90 -16.33
N LYS A 180 -3.92 6.63 -17.40
CA LYS A 180 -2.95 6.92 -18.47
C LYS A 180 -1.75 7.73 -17.99
N LYS A 181 -1.93 8.59 -16.99
CA LYS A 181 -0.82 9.33 -16.37
C LYS A 181 0.09 8.40 -15.58
N GLU A 182 -0.46 7.52 -14.74
CA GLU A 182 0.34 6.53 -13.98
C GLU A 182 1.07 5.56 -14.93
N ASN A 183 0.39 5.07 -15.98
CA ASN A 183 1.03 4.26 -17.01
C ASN A 183 2.23 4.97 -17.67
N SER A 184 2.06 6.25 -18.01
CA SER A 184 3.13 7.08 -18.57
C SER A 184 4.33 7.16 -17.63
N ILE A 185 4.08 7.29 -16.31
CA ILE A 185 5.16 7.30 -15.32
C ILE A 185 5.91 5.95 -15.35
N ILE A 186 5.20 4.82 -15.25
CA ILE A 186 5.82 3.48 -15.32
C ILE A 186 6.68 3.31 -16.58
N THR A 187 6.23 3.82 -17.72
CA THR A 187 6.99 3.71 -18.98
C THR A 187 8.16 4.69 -19.11
N ASN A 188 8.24 5.73 -18.28
CA ASN A 188 9.31 6.75 -18.38
C ASN A 188 10.35 6.63 -17.27
N VAL A 189 10.08 5.87 -16.21
CA VAL A 189 11.08 5.57 -15.19
C VAL A 189 12.00 4.45 -15.67
N SER A 190 13.28 4.53 -15.28
CA SER A 190 14.27 3.52 -15.60
C SER A 190 14.11 2.25 -14.77
N ASP A 191 13.40 2.30 -13.64
CA ASP A 191 13.27 1.18 -12.70
C ASP A 191 12.76 -0.10 -13.37
N ILE A 192 11.83 0.01 -14.32
CA ILE A 192 11.33 -1.14 -15.07
C ILE A 192 12.40 -1.84 -15.91
N ASP A 193 13.45 -1.12 -16.35
CA ASP A 193 14.53 -1.68 -17.16
C ASP A 193 15.49 -2.52 -16.31
N PHE A 194 15.62 -2.21 -15.02
CA PHE A 194 16.43 -2.94 -14.05
C PHE A 194 15.65 -4.06 -13.35
N LEU A 195 14.34 -3.88 -13.15
CA LEU A 195 13.49 -4.85 -12.45
C LEU A 195 13.05 -6.02 -13.34
N ILE A 196 13.07 -5.85 -14.66
CA ILE A 196 12.60 -6.85 -15.63
C ILE A 196 13.69 -7.12 -16.66
N GLU A 197 14.42 -8.22 -16.47
CA GLU A 197 15.53 -8.64 -17.34
C GLU A 197 15.05 -9.15 -18.71
N ASP A 198 13.90 -9.82 -18.76
CA ASP A 198 13.33 -10.33 -20.02
C ASP A 198 12.87 -9.17 -20.90
N GLU A 199 13.59 -8.94 -21.99
CA GLU A 199 13.32 -7.85 -22.92
C GLU A 199 11.96 -7.97 -23.64
N THR A 200 11.52 -9.20 -23.89
CA THR A 200 10.24 -9.48 -24.57
C THR A 200 9.08 -9.13 -23.65
N LEU A 201 9.15 -9.58 -22.39
CA LEU A 201 8.17 -9.24 -21.36
C LEU A 201 8.17 -7.74 -21.07
N ARG A 202 9.35 -7.13 -20.93
CA ARG A 202 9.47 -5.69 -20.72
C ARG A 202 8.83 -4.89 -21.86
N LYS A 203 9.04 -5.31 -23.11
CA LYS A 203 8.39 -4.70 -24.28
C LYS A 203 6.87 -4.88 -24.25
N SER A 204 6.37 -6.08 -23.93
CA SER A 204 4.92 -6.33 -23.86
C SER A 204 4.23 -5.48 -22.79
N ILE A 205 4.88 -5.27 -21.65
CA ILE A 205 4.40 -4.37 -20.59
C ILE A 205 4.36 -2.92 -21.10
N ARG A 206 5.44 -2.43 -21.71
CA ARG A 206 5.51 -1.06 -22.25
C ARG A 206 4.45 -0.82 -23.33
N ASP A 207 4.23 -1.80 -24.21
CA ASP A 207 3.21 -1.73 -25.25
C ASP A 207 1.80 -1.67 -24.64
N ALA A 208 1.51 -2.53 -23.65
CA ALA A 208 0.22 -2.54 -22.96
C ALA A 208 -0.06 -1.29 -22.12
N LEU A 209 0.97 -0.64 -21.57
CA LEU A 209 0.86 0.60 -20.80
C LEU A 209 0.88 1.86 -21.69
N SER A 210 1.18 1.73 -22.98
CA SER A 210 1.31 2.86 -23.90
C SER A 210 0.05 3.74 -23.94
N SER A 211 0.25 5.06 -24.00
CA SER A 211 -0.84 6.06 -24.07
C SER A 211 -1.74 5.89 -25.30
N ARG A 212 -1.24 5.19 -26.33
CA ARG A 212 -1.95 4.89 -27.59
C ARG A 212 -2.91 3.70 -27.47
N ILE A 213 -2.75 2.85 -26.47
CA ILE A 213 -3.62 1.70 -26.24
C ILE A 213 -4.86 2.11 -25.43
N SER A 214 -5.98 1.43 -25.68
CA SER A 214 -7.20 1.64 -24.87
C SER A 214 -6.98 1.10 -23.46
N ILE A 215 -7.37 1.89 -22.46
CA ILE A 215 -7.28 1.46 -21.06
C ILE A 215 -8.17 0.24 -20.78
N ASP A 216 -9.20 0.01 -21.58
CA ASP A 216 -10.13 -1.11 -21.44
C ASP A 216 -9.41 -2.45 -21.53
N SER A 217 -8.42 -2.57 -22.44
CA SER A 217 -7.59 -3.78 -22.57
C SER A 217 -6.69 -4.04 -21.35
N LEU A 218 -6.41 -3.00 -20.56
CA LEU A 218 -5.61 -3.09 -19.35
C LEU A 218 -6.48 -3.39 -18.12
N LYS A 219 -7.79 -3.06 -18.12
CA LYS A 219 -8.69 -3.25 -16.96
C LYS A 219 -8.62 -4.65 -16.34
N PRO A 220 -8.62 -5.77 -17.11
CA PRO A 220 -8.42 -7.12 -16.59
C PRO A 220 -7.11 -7.34 -15.82
N LYS A 221 -6.09 -6.54 -16.10
CA LYS A 221 -4.75 -6.61 -15.51
C LYS A 221 -4.56 -5.64 -14.35
N ILE A 222 -5.54 -4.76 -14.09
CA ILE A 222 -5.46 -3.79 -13.00
C ILE A 222 -5.88 -4.44 -11.70
N HIS A 223 -4.99 -4.36 -10.72
CA HIS A 223 -5.22 -4.70 -9.34
C HIS A 223 -5.15 -3.42 -8.49
N VAL A 224 -6.04 -3.30 -7.50
CA VAL A 224 -6.09 -2.14 -6.60
C VAL A 224 -5.95 -2.63 -5.17
N PRO A 225 -4.75 -2.60 -4.58
CA PRO A 225 -4.57 -2.84 -3.15
C PRO A 225 -4.97 -1.60 -2.35
N ILE A 226 -5.92 -1.76 -1.43
CA ILE A 226 -6.41 -0.74 -0.51
C ILE A 226 -5.93 -1.11 0.88
N PHE A 227 -4.87 -0.46 1.32
CA PHE A 227 -4.25 -0.70 2.62
C PHE A 227 -4.76 0.27 3.67
N ILE A 228 -5.25 -0.29 4.77
CA ILE A 228 -5.78 0.45 5.90
C ILE A 228 -5.03 -0.01 7.16
N LEU A 229 -4.05 0.80 7.55
CA LEU A 229 -3.46 0.76 8.87
C LEU A 229 -4.38 1.49 9.84
N HIS A 230 -4.71 0.88 10.97
CA HIS A 230 -5.62 1.53 11.91
C HIS A 230 -5.31 1.28 13.37
N GLU A 231 -5.49 2.31 14.20
CA GLU A 231 -5.53 2.12 15.65
C GLU A 231 -6.73 1.22 16.02
N CYS A 232 -6.51 0.30 16.96
CA CYS A 232 -7.43 -0.79 17.26
C CYS A 232 -7.44 -1.08 18.77
N GLU A 233 -8.61 -0.88 19.38
CA GLU A 233 -8.83 -1.09 20.82
C GLU A 233 -8.65 -2.56 21.24
N ILE A 234 -9.05 -3.51 20.38
CA ILE A 234 -8.82 -4.95 20.60
C ILE A 234 -7.30 -5.23 20.70
N THR A 235 -6.50 -4.61 19.81
CA THR A 235 -5.04 -4.77 19.81
C THR A 235 -4.36 -4.04 20.96
N SER A 236 -4.86 -2.88 21.38
CA SER A 236 -4.29 -2.14 22.52
C SER A 236 -4.60 -2.79 23.87
N SER A 237 -5.72 -3.50 23.98
CA SER A 237 -6.18 -4.12 25.22
C SER A 237 -5.62 -5.53 25.43
N CYS A 238 -5.00 -6.10 24.40
CA CYS A 238 -4.45 -7.45 24.43
C CYS A 238 -2.97 -7.46 24.84
N THR A 239 -2.53 -8.57 25.43
CA THR A 239 -1.14 -8.76 25.90
C THR A 239 -0.45 -9.96 25.26
N CYS A 240 -1.20 -10.86 24.61
CA CYS A 240 -0.69 -12.05 23.93
C CYS A 240 -1.57 -12.43 22.75
N MET A 241 -1.01 -13.07 21.73
CA MET A 241 -1.78 -13.57 20.59
C MET A 241 -2.46 -14.91 20.92
N ASP A 242 -3.54 -14.85 21.68
CA ASP A 242 -4.38 -16.01 21.99
C ASP A 242 -5.52 -16.19 20.97
N SER A 243 -6.28 -17.27 21.14
CA SER A 243 -7.42 -17.58 20.27
C SER A 243 -8.51 -16.52 20.30
N ASP A 244 -8.69 -15.84 21.43
CA ASP A 244 -9.75 -14.84 21.61
C ASP A 244 -9.38 -13.57 20.84
N TYR A 245 -8.13 -13.09 20.97
CA TYR A 245 -7.61 -11.99 20.16
C TYR A 245 -7.68 -12.28 18.66
N ILE A 246 -7.21 -13.46 18.23
CA ILE A 246 -7.25 -13.85 16.82
C ILE A 246 -8.69 -13.83 16.30
N LYS A 247 -9.63 -14.41 17.05
CA LYS A 247 -11.04 -14.46 16.67
C LYS A 247 -11.65 -13.06 16.61
N GLU A 248 -11.45 -12.23 17.64
CA GLU A 248 -12.02 -10.88 17.70
C GLU A 248 -11.52 -9.98 16.57
N ILE A 249 -10.21 -10.00 16.27
CA ILE A 249 -9.66 -9.22 15.14
C ILE A 249 -10.15 -9.75 13.80
N THR A 250 -10.22 -11.07 13.63
CA THR A 250 -10.72 -11.69 12.40
C THR A 250 -12.17 -11.27 12.15
N ASP A 251 -13.04 -11.39 13.15
CA ASP A 251 -14.45 -10.99 13.07
C ASP A 251 -14.58 -9.48 12.78
N TYR A 252 -13.78 -8.65 13.47
CA TYR A 252 -13.76 -7.20 13.25
C TYR A 252 -13.34 -6.85 11.81
N HIS A 253 -12.26 -7.44 11.31
CA HIS A 253 -11.76 -7.18 9.96
C HIS A 253 -12.72 -7.67 8.88
N LEU A 254 -13.37 -8.81 9.05
CA LEU A 254 -14.38 -9.29 8.12
C LEU A 254 -15.60 -8.39 8.07
N ASP A 255 -16.07 -7.88 9.21
CA ASP A 255 -17.14 -6.88 9.24
C ASP A 255 -16.74 -5.61 8.49
N ARG A 256 -15.52 -5.10 8.73
CA ARG A 256 -14.99 -3.92 8.02
C ARG A 256 -14.82 -4.15 6.52
N ALA A 257 -14.37 -5.33 6.09
CA ALA A 257 -14.28 -5.69 4.68
C ALA A 257 -15.67 -5.73 4.02
N ASN A 258 -16.67 -6.31 4.67
CA ASN A 258 -18.05 -6.31 4.21
C ASN A 258 -18.60 -4.87 4.07
N ALA A 259 -18.41 -4.02 5.08
CA ALA A 259 -18.83 -2.62 5.04
C ALA A 259 -18.13 -1.83 3.91
N PHE A 260 -16.83 -2.04 3.73
CA PHE A 260 -16.05 -1.40 2.68
C PHE A 260 -16.52 -1.82 1.29
N PHE A 261 -16.60 -3.12 1.00
CA PHE A 261 -16.99 -3.58 -0.34
C PHE A 261 -18.44 -3.23 -0.69
N LYS A 262 -19.35 -3.22 0.28
CA LYS A 262 -20.72 -2.69 0.07
C LYS A 262 -20.70 -1.23 -0.38
N LYS A 263 -19.89 -0.38 0.25
CA LYS A 263 -19.75 1.03 -0.16
C LYS A 263 -19.01 1.18 -1.49
N GLN A 264 -17.95 0.39 -1.70
CA GLN A 264 -17.14 0.42 -2.91
C GLN A 264 -17.97 0.06 -4.14
N ILE A 265 -18.71 -1.05 -4.12
CA ILE A 265 -19.57 -1.48 -5.23
C ILE A 265 -20.59 -0.39 -5.58
N LYS A 266 -21.24 0.19 -4.56
CA LYS A 266 -22.19 1.29 -4.76
C LYS A 266 -21.52 2.53 -5.36
N GLY A 267 -20.34 2.89 -4.85
CA GLY A 267 -19.61 4.09 -5.26
C GLY A 267 -18.95 3.98 -6.63
N LEU A 268 -18.57 2.77 -7.06
CA LEU A 268 -17.87 2.52 -8.32
C LEU A 268 -18.76 1.91 -9.40
N LYS A 269 -20.09 1.84 -9.20
CA LYS A 269 -21.03 1.30 -10.18
C LYS A 269 -20.93 1.95 -11.58
N GLY A 270 -20.49 3.20 -11.66
CA GLY A 270 -20.29 3.93 -12.92
C GLY A 270 -18.95 3.68 -13.62
N VAL A 271 -18.03 2.91 -13.01
CA VAL A 271 -16.72 2.62 -13.62
C VAL A 271 -16.90 1.59 -14.73
N HIS A 272 -16.50 1.95 -15.94
CA HIS A 272 -16.53 1.03 -17.09
C HIS A 272 -15.59 -0.17 -16.86
N LEU A 273 -16.08 -1.38 -17.18
CA LEU A 273 -15.40 -2.66 -16.94
C LEU A 273 -14.97 -2.89 -15.48
N TYR A 274 -15.73 -2.34 -14.52
CA TYR A 274 -15.46 -2.48 -13.09
C TYR A 274 -15.26 -3.94 -12.64
N GLU A 275 -16.05 -4.87 -13.18
CA GLU A 275 -15.97 -6.30 -12.86
C GLU A 275 -14.67 -6.97 -13.29
N GLN A 276 -13.92 -6.36 -14.22
CA GLN A 276 -12.64 -6.87 -14.68
C GLN A 276 -11.46 -6.35 -13.85
N ILE A 277 -11.68 -5.35 -12.98
CA ILE A 277 -10.64 -4.82 -12.09
C ILE A 277 -10.63 -5.62 -10.79
N THR A 278 -9.47 -6.06 -10.33
CA THR A 278 -9.35 -6.79 -9.06
C THR A 278 -9.07 -5.85 -7.90
N PHE A 279 -9.76 -6.03 -6.78
CA PHE A 279 -9.60 -5.19 -5.58
C PHE A 279 -9.16 -6.03 -4.37
N HIS A 280 -8.20 -5.52 -3.61
CA HIS A 280 -7.69 -6.19 -2.41
C HIS A 280 -7.84 -5.23 -1.23
N ILE A 281 -8.64 -5.57 -0.22
CA ILE A 281 -8.59 -4.81 1.05
C ILE A 281 -7.56 -5.46 1.95
N ILE A 282 -6.61 -4.65 2.44
CA ILE A 282 -5.52 -5.09 3.32
C ILE A 282 -5.68 -4.35 4.65
N LEU A 283 -5.93 -5.09 5.72
CA LEU A 283 -6.22 -4.55 7.05
C LEU A 283 -5.10 -4.89 8.03
N PHE A 284 -4.62 -3.87 8.75
CA PHE A 284 -3.57 -4.04 9.76
C PHE A 284 -3.90 -3.21 11.02
N PRO A 285 -4.08 -3.84 12.19
CA PRO A 285 -4.40 -3.15 13.42
C PRO A 285 -3.12 -2.81 14.19
N VAL A 286 -3.10 -1.62 14.80
CA VAL A 286 -2.02 -1.17 15.69
C VAL A 286 -2.59 -0.67 17.02
N PRO A 287 -1.85 -0.77 18.12
CA PRO A 287 -2.38 -0.40 19.43
C PRO A 287 -2.46 1.12 19.66
N ASP A 288 -1.54 1.88 19.06
CA ASP A 288 -1.41 3.32 19.31
C ASP A 288 -0.78 3.99 18.07
N LYS A 289 -1.60 4.73 17.32
CA LYS A 289 -1.12 5.41 16.12
C LYS A 289 -0.16 6.54 16.46
N GLN A 290 -0.48 7.34 17.48
CA GLN A 290 0.29 8.53 17.81
C GLN A 290 1.73 8.14 18.17
N ARG A 291 1.90 7.14 19.03
CA ARG A 291 3.22 6.61 19.40
C ARG A 291 4.00 6.08 18.21
N ILE A 292 3.35 5.41 17.26
CA ILE A 292 3.98 4.90 16.04
C ILE A 292 4.50 6.06 15.18
N VAL A 293 3.65 7.06 14.94
CA VAL A 293 3.99 8.23 14.11
C VAL A 293 5.11 9.04 14.76
N ASP A 294 5.01 9.33 16.06
CA ASP A 294 6.02 10.12 16.78
C ASP A 294 7.38 9.44 16.79
N ARG A 295 7.42 8.12 16.98
CA ARG A 295 8.68 7.35 16.94
C ARG A 295 9.28 7.27 15.55
N PHE A 296 8.44 7.14 14.52
CA PHE A 296 8.89 7.17 13.15
C PHE A 296 9.51 8.53 12.81
N VAL A 297 8.78 9.62 13.05
CA VAL A 297 9.22 10.99 12.78
C VAL A 297 10.50 11.33 13.53
N LYS A 298 10.58 11.01 14.83
CA LYS A 298 11.78 11.24 15.62
C LYS A 298 13.01 10.53 15.03
N LYS A 299 12.85 9.30 14.52
CA LYS A 299 13.95 8.55 13.92
C LYS A 299 14.33 9.09 12.54
N VAL A 300 13.37 9.61 11.76
CA VAL A 300 13.65 10.36 10.52
C VAL A 300 14.42 11.64 10.82
N GLU A 301 14.01 12.41 11.82
CA GLU A 301 14.71 13.62 12.28
C GLU A 301 16.18 13.31 12.63
N GLN A 302 16.43 12.22 13.37
CA GLN A 302 17.79 11.80 13.70
C GLN A 302 18.66 11.55 12.45
N TYR A 303 18.14 10.82 11.46
CA TYR A 303 18.90 10.59 10.21
C TYR A 303 19.13 11.86 9.38
N LYS A 304 18.26 12.88 9.50
CA LYS A 304 18.40 14.15 8.77
C LYS A 304 19.26 15.19 9.49
N GLU A 305 19.56 14.99 10.78
CA GLU A 305 20.37 15.92 11.59
C GLU A 305 21.87 15.58 11.56
N ASP A 306 22.25 14.40 11.04
CA ASP A 306 23.64 13.93 10.97
C ASP A 306 24.49 14.60 9.85
N ASP A 307 24.10 15.82 9.41
CA ASP A 307 24.78 16.68 8.42
C ASP A 307 25.74 17.72 9.06
#